data_AF-A0A6V7L0Y7-F1
#
_entry.id   AF-A0A6V7L0Y7-F1
#
_cell.length_a   1.000
_cell.length_b   1.000
_cell.length_c   1.000
_cell.angle_alpha   90.00
_cell.angle_beta   90.00
_cell.angle_gamma   90.00
#
_symmetry.space_group_name_H-M   'P 1'
#
loop_
_entity.id
_entity.type
_entity.pdbx_description
1 polymer ?
#
loop_
_entity_poly.entity_id
_entity_poly.type
_entity_poly.pdbx_seq_one_letter_code
_entity_poly.pdbx_strand_id
1 'polypeptide(L)'
;YRHDLAMPPEEYSPLQQLLLDPELHVVRALADVCHLDRVPLANSLLRIFRHERKEADLLRSLNQAEVDKEDETPTLFRAASLTTTLMDLYMKSVCTSFLKAALRDTIVKLIESKQSCELNPTKMDSPEDACSNAEFLLQ
;
A
#
# COMPACT_ATOMS: atom_id res chain seq x y z
N TYR A 1 -24.87 -10.75 20.09
CA TYR A 1 -24.86 -9.27 20.01
C TYR A 1 -23.80 -8.78 20.99
N ARG A 2 -22.63 -8.36 20.51
CA ARG A 2 -21.57 -7.80 21.36
C ARG A 2 -21.83 -6.29 21.43
N HIS A 3 -22.07 -5.77 22.63
CA HIS A 3 -22.13 -4.33 22.83
C HIS A 3 -20.68 -3.85 22.92
N ASP A 4 -20.12 -3.41 21.80
CA ASP A 4 -18.81 -2.79 21.79
C ASP A 4 -18.96 -1.38 22.39
N LEU A 5 -18.53 -1.22 23.64
CA LEU A 5 -18.49 0.05 24.35
C LEU A 5 -17.19 0.77 24.02
N ALA A 6 -17.29 1.89 23.30
CA ALA A 6 -16.19 2.84 23.15
C ALA A 6 -16.21 3.79 24.35
N MET A 7 -15.05 3.96 25.00
CA MET A 7 -14.89 4.94 26.08
C MET A 7 -14.80 6.37 25.50
N PRO A 8 -14.95 7.41 26.34
CA PRO A 8 -14.65 8.77 25.92
C PRO A 8 -13.21 8.90 25.38
N PRO A 9 -12.95 9.77 24.37
CA PRO A 9 -11.61 9.94 23.78
C PRO A 9 -10.50 10.18 24.80
N GLU A 10 -10.81 10.86 25.90
CA GLU A 10 -9.90 11.26 26.96
C GLU A 10 -9.24 10.03 27.61
N GLU A 11 -9.97 8.93 27.73
CA GLU A 11 -9.48 7.66 28.30
C GLU A 11 -8.40 7.01 27.43
N TYR A 12 -8.32 7.35 26.14
CA TYR A 12 -7.31 6.84 25.21
C TYR A 12 -6.08 7.73 25.10
N SER A 13 -6.06 8.91 25.72
CA SER A 13 -4.95 9.88 25.63
C SER A 13 -3.59 9.26 25.98
N PRO A 14 -3.45 8.43 27.05
CA PRO A 14 -2.17 7.80 27.37
C PRO A 14 -1.67 6.86 26.27
N LEU A 15 -2.58 6.07 25.67
CA LEU A 15 -2.25 5.19 24.56
C LEU A 15 -1.87 5.99 23.31
N GLN A 16 -2.60 7.06 23.03
CA GLN A 16 -2.33 7.93 21.91
C GLN A 16 -0.94 8.58 22.03
N GLN A 17 -0.58 9.10 23.21
CA GLN A 17 0.74 9.67 23.47
C GLN A 17 1.85 8.64 23.25
N LEU A 18 1.65 7.41 23.73
CA LEU A 18 2.60 6.32 23.57
C LEU A 18 2.80 5.92 22.10
N LEU A 19 1.72 5.92 21.30
CA LEU A 19 1.78 5.63 19.87
C LEU A 19 2.45 6.76 19.07
N LEU A 20 2.20 8.01 19.43
CA LEU A 20 2.69 9.21 18.74
C LEU A 20 4.08 9.68 19.21
N ASP A 21 4.71 8.90 20.08
CA ASP A 21 6.07 9.15 20.54
C ASP A 21 7.04 9.21 19.34
N PRO A 22 7.94 10.20 19.25
CA PRO A 22 8.84 10.37 18.11
C PRO A 22 9.74 9.17 17.81
N GLU A 23 10.10 8.37 18.82
CA GLU A 23 10.95 7.19 18.63
C GLU A 23 10.18 6.01 18.05
N LEU A 24 8.85 6.06 18.07
CA LEU A 24 7.93 5.04 17.52
C LEU A 24 8.21 3.63 18.06
N HIS A 25 8.75 3.51 19.27
CA HIS A 25 9.10 2.22 19.89
C HIS A 25 7.90 1.26 19.93
N VAL A 26 6.72 1.75 20.30
CA VAL A 26 5.50 0.93 20.35
C VAL A 26 5.02 0.53 18.96
N VAL A 27 5.11 1.41 17.98
CA VAL A 27 4.75 1.08 16.59
C VAL A 27 5.68 -0.01 16.04
N ARG A 28 6.98 0.07 16.30
CA ARG A 28 7.96 -0.94 15.90
C ARG A 28 7.70 -2.28 16.60
N ALA A 29 7.45 -2.26 17.92
CA ALA A 29 7.10 -3.46 18.65
C ALA A 29 5.80 -4.11 18.11
N LEU A 30 4.78 -3.29 17.80
CA LEU A 30 3.53 -3.78 17.17
C LEU A 30 3.78 -4.37 15.78
N ALA A 31 4.68 -3.79 14.98
CA ALA A 31 5.07 -4.33 13.69
C ALA A 31 5.67 -5.74 13.80
N ASP A 32 6.47 -5.97 14.85
CA ASP A 32 7.14 -7.23 15.12
C ASP A 32 6.20 -8.31 15.69
N VAL A 33 5.15 -7.95 16.42
CA VAL A 33 4.22 -8.94 17.00
C VAL A 33 2.96 -9.19 16.17
N CYS A 34 2.48 -8.21 15.39
CA CYS A 34 1.22 -8.27 14.67
C CYS A 34 1.37 -8.73 13.21
N HIS A 35 2.13 -9.80 12.96
CA HIS A 35 2.35 -10.27 11.59
C HIS A 35 1.07 -10.73 10.87
N LEU A 36 0.11 -11.32 11.57
CA LEU A 36 -1.16 -11.83 11.00
C LEU A 36 -2.19 -10.72 10.77
N ASP A 37 -2.20 -9.69 11.63
CA ASP A 37 -3.17 -8.58 11.61
C ASP A 37 -2.57 -7.26 11.11
N ARG A 38 -1.53 -7.35 10.25
CA ARG A 38 -0.80 -6.18 9.75
C ARG A 38 -1.68 -5.15 9.04
N VAL A 39 -2.70 -5.58 8.31
CA VAL A 39 -3.59 -4.69 7.55
C VAL A 39 -4.51 -3.90 8.48
N PRO A 40 -5.25 -4.52 9.43
CA PRO A 40 -5.97 -3.79 10.48
C PRO A 40 -5.08 -2.83 11.27
N LEU A 41 -3.87 -3.26 11.65
CA LEU A 41 -2.92 -2.44 12.38
C LEU A 41 -2.49 -1.21 11.55
N ALA A 42 -2.05 -1.41 10.31
CA ALA A 42 -1.64 -0.33 9.41
C ALA A 42 -2.77 0.68 9.17
N ASN A 43 -4.01 0.21 8.96
CA ASN A 43 -5.17 1.08 8.81
C ASN A 43 -5.42 1.92 10.07
N SER A 44 -5.32 1.31 11.25
CA SER A 44 -5.54 2.00 12.53
C SER A 44 -4.48 3.04 12.79
N LEU A 45 -3.20 2.66 12.64
CA LEU A 45 -2.06 3.57 12.79
C LEU A 45 -2.14 4.73 11.78
N LEU A 46 -2.38 4.44 10.50
CA LEU A 46 -2.47 5.49 9.49
C LEU A 46 -3.59 6.48 9.81
N ARG A 47 -4.75 6.02 10.31
CA ARG A 47 -5.85 6.92 10.71
C ARG A 47 -5.47 7.80 11.90
N ILE A 48 -4.83 7.24 12.92
CA ILE A 48 -4.37 7.97 14.11
C ILE A 48 -3.35 9.04 13.70
N PHE A 49 -2.29 8.66 12.98
CA PHE A 49 -1.23 9.58 12.61
C PHE A 49 -1.71 10.66 11.63
N ARG A 50 -2.63 10.35 10.72
CA ARG A 50 -3.24 11.35 9.83
C ARG A 50 -4.11 12.35 10.57
N HIS A 51 -4.84 11.91 11.59
CA HIS A 51 -5.63 12.81 12.43
C HIS A 51 -4.73 13.88 13.07
N GLU A 52 -3.53 13.46 13.47
CA GLU A 52 -2.50 14.28 14.11
C GLU A 52 -1.54 14.98 13.14
N ARG A 53 -1.74 14.80 11.82
CA ARG A 53 -0.86 15.34 10.76
C ARG A 53 0.60 14.88 10.86
N LYS A 54 0.83 13.68 11.38
CA LYS A 54 2.16 13.04 11.57
C LYS A 54 2.37 11.84 10.66
N GLU A 55 1.52 11.62 9.66
CA GLU A 55 1.62 10.46 8.77
C GLU A 55 2.93 10.41 7.97
N ALA A 56 3.49 11.58 7.64
CA ALA A 56 4.78 11.66 6.96
C ALA A 56 5.93 11.18 7.85
N ASP A 57 5.89 11.49 9.14
CA ASP A 57 6.90 11.08 10.12
C ASP A 57 6.85 9.56 10.36
N LEU A 58 5.62 9.02 10.48
CA LEU A 58 5.39 7.58 10.57
C LEU A 58 6.00 6.84 9.38
N LEU A 59 5.65 7.24 8.16
CA LEU A 59 6.14 6.60 6.93
C LEU A 59 7.65 6.74 6.80
N ARG A 60 8.20 7.93 7.05
CA ARG A 60 9.64 8.18 6.96
C ARG A 60 10.42 7.30 7.93
N SER A 61 10.01 7.25 9.20
CA SER A 61 10.72 6.49 10.23
C SER A 61 10.68 4.99 9.98
N LEU A 62 9.54 4.44 9.55
CA LEU A 62 9.42 3.02 9.22
C LEU A 62 10.16 2.67 7.92
N ASN A 63 10.09 3.52 6.90
CA ASN A 63 10.85 3.31 5.67
C ASN A 63 12.35 3.33 5.94
N GLN A 64 12.84 4.24 6.79
CA GLN A 64 14.25 4.28 7.17
C GLN A 64 14.65 3.03 7.95
N ALA A 65 13.82 2.58 8.90
CA ALA A 65 14.10 1.34 9.64
C ALA A 65 14.14 0.10 8.73
N GLU A 66 13.34 0.06 7.67
CA GLU A 66 13.38 -1.03 6.69
C GLU A 66 14.63 -0.97 5.82
N VAL A 67 15.07 0.23 5.42
CA VAL A 67 16.34 0.44 4.71
C VAL A 67 17.54 0.04 5.59
N ASP A 68 17.53 0.42 6.87
CA ASP A 68 18.62 0.12 7.80
C ASP A 68 18.73 -1.37 8.12
N LYS A 69 17.64 -2.13 7.97
CA LYS A 69 17.55 -3.57 8.23
C LYS A 69 17.93 -4.42 7.01
N GLU A 70 17.80 -3.89 5.80
CA GLU A 70 18.00 -4.64 4.56
C GLU A 70 19.47 -4.63 4.13
N ASP A 71 20.07 -5.82 4.01
CA ASP A 71 21.46 -5.98 3.58
C ASP A 71 21.60 -5.93 2.04
N GLU A 72 20.55 -6.31 1.32
CA GLU A 72 20.56 -6.45 -0.14
C GLU A 72 19.55 -5.49 -0.81
N THR A 73 20.05 -4.54 -1.60
CA THR A 73 19.19 -3.62 -2.36
C THR A 73 18.11 -4.32 -3.22
N PRO A 74 18.37 -5.47 -3.87
CA PRO A 74 17.36 -6.18 -4.65
C PRO A 74 16.16 -6.72 -3.87
N THR A 75 16.25 -6.84 -2.53
CA THR A 75 15.19 -7.35 -1.64
C THR A 75 14.44 -6.25 -0.90
N LEU A 76 14.97 -5.02 -0.92
CA LEU A 76 14.39 -3.85 -0.25
C LEU A 76 12.91 -3.64 -0.65
N PHE A 77 12.05 -3.54 0.38
CA PHE A 77 10.59 -3.37 0.26
C PHE A 77 9.84 -4.46 -0.53
N ARG A 78 10.45 -5.64 -0.76
CA ARG A 78 9.76 -6.76 -1.44
C ARG A 78 8.95 -7.64 -0.50
N ALA A 79 9.32 -7.64 0.79
CA ALA A 79 8.58 -8.37 1.81
C ALA A 79 7.26 -7.66 2.12
N ALA A 80 6.23 -8.45 2.43
CA ALA A 80 4.99 -7.93 2.98
C ALA A 80 5.20 -7.59 4.47
N SER A 81 5.58 -6.36 4.76
CA SER A 81 5.86 -5.80 6.09
C SER A 81 4.77 -4.81 6.50
N LEU A 82 4.79 -4.36 7.76
CA LEU A 82 3.91 -3.25 8.19
C LEU A 82 4.20 -1.99 7.38
N THR A 83 5.48 -1.72 7.10
CA THR A 83 5.97 -0.57 6.32
C THR A 83 5.41 -0.57 4.91
N THR A 84 5.55 -1.67 4.16
CA THR A 84 5.02 -1.77 2.78
C THR A 84 3.49 -1.66 2.77
N THR A 85 2.82 -2.26 3.77
CA THR A 85 1.37 -2.12 3.94
C THR A 85 0.94 -0.66 4.21
N LEU A 86 1.68 0.08 5.04
CA LEU A 86 1.41 1.49 5.32
C LEU A 86 1.62 2.37 4.08
N MET A 87 2.69 2.11 3.31
CA MET A 87 2.93 2.79 2.04
C MET A 87 1.77 2.59 1.07
N ASP A 88 1.30 1.36 0.88
CA ASP A 88 0.17 1.04 0.00
C ASP A 88 -1.11 1.75 0.41
N LEU A 89 -1.45 1.68 1.70
CA LEU A 89 -2.65 2.33 2.23
C LEU A 89 -2.57 3.85 2.12
N TYR A 90 -1.41 4.44 2.38
CA TYR A 90 -1.21 5.88 2.26
C TYR A 90 -1.33 6.32 0.80
N MET A 91 -0.63 5.68 -0.14
CA MET A 91 -0.73 5.98 -1.56
C MET A 91 -2.17 5.85 -2.05
N LYS A 92 -2.87 4.78 -1.66
CA LYS A 92 -4.30 4.61 -2.00
C LYS A 92 -5.15 5.79 -1.51
N SER A 93 -4.88 6.27 -0.29
CA SER A 93 -5.64 7.37 0.32
C SER A 93 -5.40 8.75 -0.29
N VAL A 94 -4.22 9.02 -0.87
CA VAL A 94 -3.87 10.36 -1.39
C VAL A 94 -3.70 10.42 -2.91
N CYS A 95 -3.32 9.32 -3.56
CA CYS A 95 -2.99 9.28 -4.98
C CYS A 95 -4.17 8.91 -5.88
N THR A 96 -5.39 8.76 -5.36
CA THR A 96 -6.55 8.36 -6.18
C THR A 96 -6.79 9.30 -7.36
N SER A 97 -6.72 10.62 -7.15
CA SER A 97 -6.88 11.60 -8.24
C SER A 97 -5.72 11.55 -9.24
N PHE A 98 -4.49 11.32 -8.76
CA PHE A 98 -3.32 11.14 -9.60
C PHE A 98 -3.47 9.92 -10.50
N LEU A 99 -3.83 8.76 -9.94
CA LEU A 99 -4.05 7.53 -10.70
C LEU A 99 -5.15 7.68 -11.74
N LYS A 100 -6.27 8.36 -11.38
CA LYS A 100 -7.32 8.67 -12.35
C LYS A 100 -6.80 9.55 -13.48
N ALA A 101 -6.10 10.63 -13.18
CA ALA A 101 -5.56 11.52 -14.22
C ALA A 101 -4.54 10.80 -15.13
N ALA A 102 -3.69 9.95 -14.56
CA ALA A 102 -2.64 9.25 -15.29
C ALA A 102 -3.14 8.07 -16.14
N LEU A 103 -4.12 7.31 -15.64
CA LEU A 103 -4.47 6.00 -16.22
C LEU A 103 -5.88 5.92 -16.78
N ARG A 104 -6.80 6.85 -16.44
CA ARG A 104 -8.21 6.72 -16.82
C ARG A 104 -8.39 6.56 -18.32
N ASP A 105 -7.83 7.46 -19.11
CA ASP A 105 -8.07 7.47 -20.55
C ASP A 105 -7.46 6.24 -21.23
N THR A 106 -6.29 5.79 -20.77
CA THR A 106 -5.68 4.53 -21.24
C THR A 106 -6.56 3.33 -20.90
N ILE A 107 -7.05 3.23 -19.66
CA ILE A 107 -7.95 2.14 -19.23
C ILE A 107 -9.25 2.16 -20.04
N VAL A 108 -9.87 3.34 -20.26
CA VAL A 108 -11.09 3.44 -21.06
C VAL A 108 -10.84 2.96 -22.50
N LYS A 109 -9.74 3.40 -23.13
CA LYS A 109 -9.37 2.93 -24.48
C LYS A 109 -9.15 1.42 -24.53
N LEU A 110 -8.51 0.84 -23.52
CA LEU A 110 -8.29 -0.61 -23.45
C LEU A 110 -9.60 -1.39 -23.30
N ILE A 111 -10.56 -0.88 -22.51
CA ILE A 111 -11.88 -1.49 -22.35
C ILE A 111 -12.70 -1.42 -23.66
N GLU A 112 -12.55 -0.33 -24.41
CA GLU A 112 -13.24 -0.14 -25.70
C GLU A 112 -12.55 -0.89 -26.86
N SER A 113 -11.27 -1.22 -26.72
CA SER A 113 -10.51 -1.97 -27.72
C SER A 113 -10.97 -3.42 -27.82
N LYS A 114 -10.98 -3.94 -29.06
CA LYS A 114 -11.19 -5.36 -29.36
C LYS A 114 -9.89 -6.09 -29.68
N GLN A 115 -8.76 -5.38 -29.71
CA GLN A 115 -7.46 -5.94 -30.04
C GLN A 115 -6.90 -6.70 -28.84
N SER A 116 -6.41 -7.92 -29.08
CA SER A 116 -5.74 -8.72 -28.06
C SER A 116 -4.31 -8.26 -27.83
N CYS A 117 -3.81 -8.43 -26.61
CA CYS A 117 -2.39 -8.31 -26.27
C CYS A 117 -1.76 -9.69 -25.93
N GLU A 118 -2.44 -10.79 -26.23
CA GLU A 118 -1.95 -12.14 -25.89
C GLU A 118 -0.73 -12.49 -26.74
N LEU A 119 0.35 -12.87 -26.07
CA LEU A 119 1.63 -13.26 -26.68
C LEU A 119 2.00 -14.70 -26.35
N ASN A 120 1.24 -15.37 -25.49
CA ASN A 120 1.42 -16.79 -25.21
C ASN A 120 0.89 -17.61 -26.40
N PRO A 121 1.76 -18.35 -27.12
CA PRO A 121 1.35 -19.09 -28.31
C PRO A 121 0.25 -20.13 -28.05
N THR A 122 0.13 -20.65 -26.83
CA THR A 122 -0.87 -21.67 -26.49
C THR A 122 -2.25 -21.10 -26.19
N LYS A 123 -2.38 -19.77 -26.08
CA LYS A 123 -3.62 -19.08 -25.73
C LYS A 123 -4.13 -18.17 -26.84
N MET A 124 -3.37 -18.02 -27.92
CA MET A 124 -3.76 -17.23 -29.08
C MET A 124 -4.73 -18.02 -29.96
N ASP A 125 -5.69 -17.31 -30.55
CA ASP A 125 -6.62 -17.88 -31.53
C ASP A 125 -5.91 -18.25 -32.84
N SER A 126 -4.95 -17.41 -33.28
CA SER A 126 -4.08 -17.68 -34.43
C SER A 126 -2.62 -17.28 -34.14
N PRO A 127 -1.62 -18.09 -34.53
CA PRO A 127 -0.20 -17.72 -34.48
C PRO A 127 0.14 -16.45 -35.28
N GLU A 128 -0.65 -16.13 -36.30
CA GLU A 128 -0.43 -14.98 -37.18
C GLU A 128 -0.72 -13.64 -36.46
N ASP A 129 -1.51 -13.67 -35.39
CA ASP A 129 -1.89 -12.48 -34.62
C ASP A 129 -0.74 -11.97 -33.72
N ALA A 130 0.32 -12.77 -33.52
CA ALA A 130 1.40 -12.45 -32.59
C ALA A 130 2.06 -11.10 -32.86
N CYS A 131 2.28 -10.77 -34.15
CA CYS A 131 2.90 -9.50 -34.53
C CYS A 131 1.96 -8.32 -34.21
N SER A 132 0.67 -8.46 -34.56
CA SER A 132 -0.34 -7.43 -34.32
C SER A 132 -0.60 -7.21 -32.81
N ASN A 133 -0.64 -8.29 -32.01
CA ASN A 133 -0.79 -8.22 -30.56
C ASN A 133 0.43 -7.54 -29.89
N ALA A 134 1.64 -7.83 -30.38
CA ALA A 134 2.85 -7.21 -29.87
C ALA A 134 2.91 -5.71 -30.21
N GLU A 135 2.56 -5.34 -31.44
CA GLU A 135 2.47 -3.93 -31.85
C GLU A 135 1.46 -3.17 -31.01
N PHE A 136 0.30 -3.76 -30.74
CA PHE A 136 -0.73 -3.14 -29.90
C PHE A 136 -0.31 -3.01 -28.43
N LEU A 137 0.37 -4.01 -27.86
CA LEU A 137 0.86 -3.96 -26.47
C LEU A 137 1.93 -2.87 -26.24
N LEU A 138 2.68 -2.52 -27.28
CA LEU A 138 3.79 -1.55 -27.20
C LEU A 138 3.36 -0.10 -27.45
N GLN A 139 2.11 0.14 -27.88
CA GLN A 139 1.53 1.48 -28.05
C GLN A 139 1.06 2.09 -26.73
#